data_AF-A0A2G9RGH6-F1
#
_entry.id   AF-A0A2G9RGH6-F1
#
_cell.length_a   1.000
_cell.length_b   1.000
_cell.length_c   1.000
_cell.angle_alpha   90.00
_cell.angle_beta   90.00
_cell.angle_gamma   90.00
#
_symmetry.space_group_name_H-M   'P 1'
#
loop_
_entity.id
_entity.type
_entity.pdbx_description
1 polymer ?
#
loop_
_entity_poly.entity_id
_entity_poly.type
_entity_poly.pdbx_seq_one_letter_code
_entity_poly.pdbx_strand_id
1 'polypeptide(L)'
;MASMSSVSGSVMSIYSGDFGNVDIKGGIEFSIDYVEQLKEFLIYIYQCRELAVAEAKKQRSDPYVKAYLLPEKAKMGKRKTAVKKKTLNPVYNEILRASIYRLPNVGGL
;
A
#
# COMPACT_ATOMS: atom_id res chain seq x y z
N MET A 1 26.74 -8.13 3.17
CA MET A 1 25.30 -8.46 3.10
C MET A 1 24.58 -7.74 4.23
N ALA A 2 23.87 -6.65 3.95
CA ALA A 2 23.08 -5.98 4.98
C ALA A 2 21.78 -6.77 5.20
N SER A 3 21.52 -7.19 6.44
CA SER A 3 20.27 -7.82 6.83
C SER A 3 19.12 -6.82 6.63
N MET A 4 18.12 -7.17 5.81
CA MET A 4 16.94 -6.35 5.53
C MET A 4 15.97 -6.24 6.73
N SER A 5 16.37 -6.68 7.92
CA SER A 5 15.48 -6.81 9.08
C SER A 5 15.07 -5.48 9.73
N SER A 6 15.56 -4.31 9.28
CA SER A 6 15.38 -3.06 10.04
C SER A 6 15.01 -1.82 9.23
N VAL A 7 14.52 -1.95 7.99
CA VAL A 7 14.02 -0.77 7.26
C VAL A 7 12.56 -0.52 7.62
N SER A 8 12.33 0.35 8.60
CA SER A 8 11.00 0.92 8.94
C SER A 8 10.40 1.75 7.78
N GLY A 9 11.25 2.14 6.82
CA GLY A 9 10.87 2.75 5.55
C GLY A 9 10.20 1.76 4.60
N SER A 10 9.28 2.26 3.77
CA SER A 10 8.70 1.44 2.70
C SER A 10 9.80 0.99 1.74
N VAL A 11 9.93 -0.32 1.50
CA VAL A 11 10.72 -0.83 0.37
C VAL A 11 10.23 -0.18 -0.92
N MET A 12 11.17 0.12 -1.82
CA MET A 12 10.91 0.74 -3.11
C MET A 12 9.84 -0.06 -3.89
N SER A 13 8.98 0.62 -4.64
CA SER A 13 7.99 -0.04 -5.50
C SER A 13 8.70 -0.81 -6.62
N ILE A 14 8.05 -1.82 -7.21
CA ILE A 14 8.60 -2.59 -8.35
C ILE A 14 8.93 -1.67 -9.55
N TYR A 15 8.32 -0.48 -9.64
CA TYR A 15 8.68 0.58 -10.59
C TYR A 15 10.05 1.24 -10.37
N SER A 16 10.79 0.86 -9.32
CA SER A 16 12.06 1.49 -8.95
C SER A 16 13.31 0.72 -9.42
N GLY A 17 13.16 -0.21 -10.38
CA GLY A 17 14.28 -0.77 -11.14
C GLY A 17 15.11 -1.85 -10.45
N ASP A 18 15.01 -2.04 -9.13
CA ASP A 18 15.93 -2.89 -8.37
C ASP A 18 15.49 -4.37 -8.20
N PHE A 19 14.24 -4.73 -8.52
CA PHE A 19 13.73 -6.11 -8.34
C PHE A 19 13.93 -7.03 -9.57
N GLY A 20 14.62 -6.56 -10.61
CA GLY A 20 14.69 -7.29 -11.88
C GLY A 20 13.33 -7.35 -12.59
N ASN A 21 13.27 -8.10 -13.69
CA ASN A 21 12.05 -8.29 -14.48
C ASN A 21 11.09 -9.26 -13.74
N VAL A 22 10.46 -8.80 -12.66
CA VAL A 22 9.36 -9.52 -12.00
C VAL A 22 8.13 -9.34 -12.88
N ASP A 23 7.63 -10.43 -13.44
CA ASP A 23 6.39 -10.42 -14.20
C ASP A 23 5.21 -10.09 -13.27
N ILE A 24 4.68 -8.86 -13.41
CA ILE A 24 3.66 -8.32 -12.51
C ILE A 24 2.34 -9.04 -12.80
N LYS A 25 1.78 -9.67 -11.77
CA LYS A 25 0.51 -10.38 -11.86
C LYS A 25 -0.29 -10.36 -10.56
N GLY A 26 -1.51 -10.88 -10.65
CA GLY A 26 -2.45 -11.02 -9.54
C GLY A 26 -3.51 -9.93 -9.51
N GLY A 27 -4.36 -10.00 -8.49
CA GLY A 27 -5.45 -9.05 -8.27
C GLY A 27 -5.51 -8.57 -6.83
N ILE A 28 -6.08 -7.39 -6.61
CA ILE A 28 -6.39 -6.83 -5.30
C ILE A 28 -7.90 -6.65 -5.18
N GLU A 29 -8.46 -7.03 -4.04
CA GLU A 29 -9.86 -6.85 -3.68
C GLU A 29 -9.94 -5.86 -2.52
N PHE A 30 -10.67 -4.77 -2.74
CA PHE A 30 -10.82 -3.68 -1.77
C PHE A 30 -12.14 -2.94 -1.97
N SER A 31 -12.59 -2.22 -0.94
CA SER A 31 -13.69 -1.26 -1.02
C SER A 31 -13.28 0.09 -0.46
N ILE A 32 -14.03 1.13 -0.83
CA ILE A 32 -13.82 2.49 -0.34
C ILE A 32 -15.17 3.06 0.06
N ASP A 33 -15.25 3.52 1.30
CA ASP A 33 -16.39 4.25 1.83
C ASP A 33 -15.95 5.65 2.27
N TYR A 34 -16.80 6.64 2.04
CA TYR A 34 -16.56 8.01 2.50
C TYR A 34 -17.45 8.33 3.70
N VAL A 35 -16.84 8.75 4.80
CA VAL A 35 -17.52 9.11 6.04
C VAL A 35 -17.52 10.62 6.17
N GLU A 36 -18.66 11.22 5.82
CA GLU A 36 -18.83 12.68 5.76
C GLU A 36 -18.59 13.38 7.11
N GLN A 37 -18.98 12.77 8.23
CA GLN A 37 -18.78 13.34 9.57
C GLN A 37 -17.30 13.44 9.95
N LEU A 38 -16.48 12.52 9.43
CA LEU A 38 -15.04 12.47 9.70
C LEU A 38 -14.22 13.15 8.61
N LYS A 39 -14.81 13.42 7.43
CA LYS A 39 -14.09 13.82 6.23
C LYS A 39 -12.97 12.83 5.88
N GLU A 40 -13.27 11.54 6.02
CA GLU A 40 -12.32 10.44 5.79
C GLU A 40 -12.82 9.46 4.74
N PHE A 41 -11.90 8.98 3.91
CA PHE A 41 -12.07 7.71 3.20
C PHE A 41 -11.63 6.55 4.08
N LEU A 42 -12.51 5.56 4.24
CA LEU A 42 -12.21 4.25 4.80
C LEU A 42 -11.92 3.31 3.64
N ILE A 43 -10.66 2.94 3.47
CA ILE A 43 -10.21 2.06 2.40
C ILE A 43 -10.03 0.67 3.02
N TYR A 44 -11.00 -0.21 2.81
CA TYR A 44 -10.93 -1.58 3.29
C TYR A 44 -10.15 -2.45 2.30
N ILE A 45 -8.98 -2.93 2.73
CA ILE A 45 -8.16 -3.87 1.98
C ILE A 45 -8.54 -5.28 2.42
N TYR A 46 -9.21 -6.02 1.55
CA TYR A 46 -9.63 -7.38 1.84
C TYR A 46 -8.46 -8.34 1.62
N GLN A 47 -8.09 -8.60 0.36
CA GLN A 47 -7.03 -9.54 0.03
C GLN A 47 -6.37 -9.24 -1.32
N CYS A 48 -5.22 -9.87 -1.56
CA CYS A 48 -4.69 -10.05 -2.91
C CYS A 48 -4.71 -11.53 -3.30
N ARG A 49 -4.75 -11.81 -4.61
CA ARG A 49 -4.70 -13.16 -5.18
C ARG A 49 -3.59 -13.25 -6.21
N GLU A 50 -2.86 -14.35 -6.21
CA GLU A 50 -1.89 -14.75 -7.25
C GLU A 50 -0.80 -13.72 -7.52
N LEU A 51 -0.29 -13.07 -6.48
CA LEU A 51 0.79 -12.09 -6.60
C LEU A 51 2.07 -12.70 -7.21
N ALA A 52 2.88 -11.85 -7.82
CA ALA A 52 4.20 -12.23 -8.32
C ALA A 52 5.14 -12.66 -7.19
N VAL A 53 6.07 -13.57 -7.52
CA VAL A 53 7.14 -14.02 -6.62
C VAL A 53 8.26 -13.00 -6.62
N ALA A 54 8.43 -12.27 -5.52
CA ALA A 54 9.50 -11.28 -5.37
C ALA A 54 10.86 -11.93 -5.01
N GLU A 55 10.84 -13.06 -4.28
CA GLU A 55 12.06 -13.80 -3.89
C GLU A 55 12.10 -15.16 -4.61
N ALA A 56 12.56 -15.17 -5.87
CA ALA A 56 12.54 -16.37 -6.74
C ALA A 56 13.22 -17.60 -6.11
N LYS A 57 14.35 -17.42 -5.40
CA LYS A 57 15.07 -18.53 -4.73
C LYS A 57 14.25 -19.21 -3.62
N LYS A 58 13.35 -18.47 -2.97
CA LYS A 58 12.52 -18.98 -1.86
C LYS A 58 11.05 -19.15 -2.26
N GLN A 59 10.71 -18.93 -3.53
CA GLN A 59 9.36 -19.05 -4.09
C GLN A 59 8.28 -18.39 -3.22
N ARG A 60 8.56 -17.17 -2.74
CA ARG A 60 7.66 -16.46 -1.82
C ARG A 60 7.74 -14.94 -1.98
N SER A 61 6.73 -14.27 -1.44
CA SER A 61 6.70 -12.82 -1.26
C SER A 61 6.27 -12.49 0.17
N ASP A 62 6.67 -11.31 0.66
CA ASP A 62 6.20 -10.73 1.91
C ASP A 62 5.37 -9.46 1.61
N PRO A 63 4.16 -9.60 1.03
CA PRO A 63 3.40 -8.47 0.49
C PRO A 63 2.79 -7.56 1.58
N TYR A 64 2.61 -6.29 1.19
CA TYR A 64 1.80 -5.29 1.87
C TYR A 64 1.18 -4.35 0.84
N VAL A 65 0.04 -3.74 1.15
CA VAL A 65 -0.61 -2.74 0.30
C VAL A 65 -0.28 -1.35 0.82
N LYS A 66 -0.13 -0.41 -0.11
CA LYS A 66 0.10 1.00 0.19
C LYS A 66 -0.89 1.86 -0.59
N ALA A 67 -1.59 2.75 0.10
CA ALA A 67 -2.53 3.69 -0.47
C ALA A 67 -1.98 5.13 -0.35
N TYR A 68 -2.25 5.94 -1.36
CA TYR A 68 -1.94 7.36 -1.40
C TYR A 68 -3.15 8.13 -1.90
N LEU A 69 -3.51 9.22 -1.22
CA LEU A 69 -4.48 10.18 -1.72
C LEU A 69 -3.74 11.29 -2.47
N LEU A 70 -3.87 11.33 -3.80
CA LEU A 70 -3.24 12.37 -4.61
C LEU A 70 -4.10 13.65 -4.58
N PRO A 71 -3.51 14.86 -4.59
CA PRO A 71 -2.10 15.19 -4.87
C PRO A 71 -1.21 15.29 -3.61
N GLU A 72 -1.64 14.78 -2.45
CA GLU A 72 -0.87 14.96 -1.22
C GLU A 72 0.54 14.39 -1.33
N LYS A 73 1.52 15.12 -0.76
CA LYS A 73 2.91 14.67 -0.73
C LYS A 73 3.00 13.30 -0.05
N ALA A 74 3.70 12.37 -0.71
CA ALA A 74 3.79 10.94 -0.39
C ALA A 74 4.21 10.57 1.06
N LYS A 75 4.65 11.52 1.90
CA LYS A 75 4.97 11.26 3.32
C LYS A 75 3.77 11.43 4.25
N MET A 76 2.86 12.38 4.00
CA MET A 76 1.70 12.63 4.88
C MET A 76 0.44 11.84 4.45
N GLY A 77 0.23 11.69 3.14
CA GLY A 77 -0.95 10.99 2.59
C GLY A 77 -0.79 9.48 2.44
N LYS A 78 0.35 8.90 2.87
CA LYS A 78 0.61 7.46 2.74
C LYS A 78 -0.05 6.67 3.87
N ARG A 79 -0.78 5.62 3.50
CA ARG A 79 -1.25 4.56 4.41
C ARG A 79 -0.74 3.22 3.92
N LYS A 80 -0.50 2.27 4.82
CA LYS A 80 -0.06 0.93 4.45
C LYS A 80 -0.66 -0.11 5.39
N THR A 81 -0.88 -1.31 4.86
CA THR A 81 -1.24 -2.47 5.67
C THR A 81 -0.02 -3.02 6.41
N ALA A 82 -0.26 -3.97 7.31
CA ALA A 82 0.77 -4.86 7.81
C ALA A 82 1.37 -5.70 6.65
N VAL A 83 2.61 -6.15 6.86
CA VAL A 83 3.28 -7.10 5.96
C VAL A 83 2.79 -8.50 6.28
N LYS A 84 2.26 -9.21 5.28
CA LYS A 84 1.93 -10.64 5.39
C LYS A 84 3.13 -11.44 4.88
N LYS A 85 3.63 -12.36 5.70
CA LYS A 85 4.87 -13.09 5.37
C LYS A 85 4.58 -14.33 4.54
N LYS A 86 5.49 -14.64 3.62
CA LYS A 86 5.56 -15.90 2.85
C LYS A 86 4.25 -16.28 2.15
N THR A 87 3.59 -15.34 1.50
CA THR A 87 2.33 -15.60 0.81
C THR A 87 2.21 -14.81 -0.50
N LEU A 88 1.58 -15.42 -1.50
CA LEU A 88 1.15 -14.78 -2.74
C LEU A 88 -0.36 -14.45 -2.73
N ASN A 89 -1.07 -14.89 -1.69
CA ASN A 89 -2.50 -14.69 -1.48
C ASN A 89 -2.77 -14.07 -0.09
N PRO A 90 -2.23 -12.87 0.19
CA PRO A 90 -2.40 -12.25 1.50
C PRO A 90 -3.86 -11.84 1.75
N VAL A 91 -4.40 -12.23 2.91
CA VAL A 91 -5.64 -11.67 3.46
C VAL A 91 -5.26 -10.63 4.51
N TYR A 92 -5.68 -9.39 4.28
CA TYR A 92 -5.38 -8.26 5.15
C TYR A 92 -6.52 -8.03 6.15
N ASN A 93 -7.75 -7.84 5.66
CA ASN A 93 -8.89 -7.39 6.46
C ASN A 93 -8.57 -6.11 7.25
N GLU A 94 -7.92 -5.14 6.60
CA GLU A 94 -7.42 -3.92 7.24
C GLU A 94 -8.09 -2.68 6.64
N ILE A 95 -8.45 -1.71 7.48
CA ILE A 95 -8.96 -0.41 7.03
C ILE A 95 -7.84 0.62 7.09
N LEU A 96 -7.51 1.21 5.94
CA LEU A 96 -6.63 2.36 5.82
C LEU A 96 -7.48 3.64 5.80
N ARG A 97 -7.22 4.56 6.73
CA ARG A 97 -7.96 5.84 6.86
C ARG A 97 -7.22 6.97 6.17
N ALA A 98 -7.86 7.65 5.23
CA ALA A 98 -7.30 8.83 4.56
C ALA A 98 -8.20 10.05 4.78
N SER A 99 -7.72 11.02 5.58
CA SER A 99 -8.44 12.25 5.86
C SER A 99 -8.28 13.24 4.71
N ILE A 100 -9.39 13.81 4.26
CA ILE A 100 -9.42 14.87 3.26
C ILE A 100 -9.30 16.19 4.01
N TYR A 101 -8.08 16.57 4.39
CA TYR A 101 -7.88 17.93 4.89
C TYR A 101 -8.18 18.89 3.74
N ARG A 102 -9.15 19.79 3.91
CA ARG A 102 -9.35 20.93 3.01
C ARG A 102 -8.00 21.62 2.86
N LEU A 103 -7.54 21.82 1.62
CA LEU A 103 -6.56 22.86 1.35
C LEU A 103 -7.01 24.12 2.11
N PRO A 104 -6.14 24.80 2.90
CA PRO A 104 -6.53 26.05 3.51
C PRO A 104 -7.05 26.95 2.39
N ASN A 105 -8.25 27.51 2.58
CA ASN A 105 -8.99 28.31 1.60
C ASN A 105 -8.04 29.25 0.82
N VAL A 106 -7.75 28.92 -0.43
CA VAL A 106 -7.22 29.90 -1.39
C VAL A 106 -8.44 30.45 -2.12
N GLY A 107 -9.16 31.34 -1.45
CA GLY A 107 -10.45 31.82 -1.93
C GLY A 107 -11.23 32.60 -0.88
N GLY A 108 -10.61 33.62 -0.31
CA GLY A 108 -11.29 34.75 0.32
C GLY A 108 -10.77 36.00 -0.35
N LEU A 109 -11.66 36.72 -1.05
CA LEU A 109 -11.47 38.12 -1.41
C LEU A 109 -11.24 38.96 -0.16
#